data_AF-A0A0S8B1M6-F1
#
_entry.id   AF-A0A0S8B1M6-F1
#
_cell.length_a   1.000
_cell.length_b   1.000
_cell.length_c   1.000
_cell.angle_alpha   90.00
_cell.angle_beta   90.00
_cell.angle_gamma   90.00
#
_symmetry.space_group_name_H-M   'P 1'
#
loop_
_entity.id
_entity.type
_entity.pdbx_description
1 polymer ?
#
loop_
_entity_poly.entity_id
_entity_poly.type
_entity_poly.pdbx_seq_one_letter_code
_entity_poly.pdbx_strand_id
1 'polypeptide(L)'
;MYQSPKFKLNWLILFIILAALPALACTTFLGSGEDEVDSVAAEPTIVADEEATAPLEEPAVATETPTEEPTSVPTEEPTPVQEGESEGGGESGLGPLDSIFQAQRSGLDVEALRMTMINENLDTGETSSSIFELVKPDRFHMASEGFEFIIIGEKTYIKDDSGTWLESPVPMGNVLEGTIDAFTDDEAVEELLQDLEVTIDNVQSLGQDTVNGQTTDVYEYTAASMFDDSIVYTKVWVGSDDGRLYQQQIESESQGIRSRTTFTYEYGSDVVIEAPIP
;
A
#
# COMPACT_ATOMS: atom_id res chain seq x y z
N MET A 1 -33.00 -20.58 -10.07
CA MET A 1 -31.79 -21.13 -9.40
C MET A 1 -30.62 -20.31 -9.89
N TYR A 2 -30.28 -19.25 -9.17
CA TYR A 2 -29.05 -18.50 -9.38
C TYR A 2 -27.95 -19.34 -8.70
N GLN A 3 -27.09 -19.97 -9.49
CA GLN A 3 -25.86 -20.55 -8.93
C GLN A 3 -24.95 -19.37 -8.62
N SER A 4 -24.73 -19.10 -7.34
CA SER A 4 -23.62 -18.25 -6.93
C SER A 4 -22.32 -18.95 -7.35
N PRO A 5 -21.38 -18.25 -8.02
CA PRO A 5 -20.04 -18.80 -8.19
C PRO A 5 -19.47 -18.97 -6.78
N LYS A 6 -18.99 -20.18 -6.49
CA LYS A 6 -18.26 -20.45 -5.25
C LYS A 6 -16.89 -19.82 -5.39
N PHE A 7 -16.80 -18.50 -5.22
CA PHE A 7 -15.54 -17.83 -4.95
C PHE A 7 -15.03 -18.41 -3.63
N LYS A 8 -14.04 -19.30 -3.70
CA LYS A 8 -13.27 -19.66 -2.51
C LYS A 8 -12.52 -18.39 -2.16
N LEU A 9 -12.97 -17.69 -1.12
CA LEU A 9 -12.31 -16.50 -0.62
C LEU A 9 -10.92 -16.94 -0.10
N ASN A 10 -9.93 -16.84 -0.96
CA ASN A 10 -8.55 -17.20 -0.67
C ASN A 10 -7.92 -15.96 0.00
N TRP A 11 -7.48 -16.10 1.26
CA TRP A 11 -6.65 -15.08 1.94
C TRP A 11 -5.35 -14.76 1.17
N LEU A 12 -5.06 -15.52 0.10
CA LEU A 12 -3.94 -15.43 -0.85
C LEU A 12 -3.97 -14.16 -1.73
N ILE A 13 -5.16 -13.67 -2.08
CA ILE A 13 -5.37 -12.42 -2.84
C ILE A 13 -5.09 -11.17 -1.98
N LEU A 14 -4.97 -11.37 -0.67
CA LEU A 14 -5.00 -10.35 0.36
C LEU A 14 -3.68 -9.57 0.51
N PHE A 15 -2.67 -9.75 -0.34
CA PHE A 15 -1.40 -9.00 -0.24
C PHE A 15 -0.94 -8.33 -1.53
N ILE A 16 -1.24 -8.91 -2.69
CA ILE A 16 -0.97 -8.25 -3.98
C ILE A 16 -2.12 -7.29 -4.37
N ILE A 17 -3.32 -7.48 -3.81
CA ILE A 17 -4.51 -6.66 -4.11
C ILE A 17 -5.08 -5.95 -2.86
N LEU A 18 -4.74 -6.34 -1.63
CA LEU A 18 -5.28 -5.70 -0.42
C LEU A 18 -4.44 -4.49 0.03
N ALA A 19 -4.56 -3.43 -0.75
CA ALA A 19 -4.24 -2.07 -0.37
C ALA A 19 -5.39 -1.36 0.39
N ALA A 20 -6.38 -2.11 0.90
CA ALA A 20 -7.62 -1.51 1.41
C ALA A 20 -8.15 -2.24 2.66
N LEU A 21 -7.42 -2.11 3.76
CA LEU A 21 -8.05 -2.17 5.09
C LEU A 21 -7.82 -0.82 5.77
N PRO A 22 -8.88 -0.02 6.05
CA PRO A 22 -8.73 1.13 6.92
C PRO A 22 -8.28 0.62 8.29
N ALA A 23 -7.23 1.25 8.82
CA ALA A 23 -6.68 0.96 10.14
C ALA A 23 -7.81 0.96 11.19
N LEU A 24 -8.27 -0.22 11.61
CA LEU A 24 -9.00 -0.39 12.86
C LEU A 24 -7.98 -0.36 14.01
N ALA A 25 -7.30 0.77 14.18
CA ALA A 25 -6.50 1.06 15.35
C ALA A 25 -7.22 2.16 16.15
N CYS A 26 -8.20 1.74 16.96
CA CYS A 26 -8.63 2.33 18.23
C CYS A 26 -10.08 1.93 18.52
N THR A 27 -10.27 0.82 19.24
CA THR A 27 -11.28 0.68 20.32
C THR A 27 -11.29 -0.75 20.85
N THR A 28 -10.24 -1.12 21.59
CA THR A 28 -10.35 -2.18 22.60
C THR A 28 -10.38 -1.52 23.98
N PHE A 29 -11.57 -1.07 24.40
CA PHE A 29 -11.87 -0.89 25.82
C PHE A 29 -12.86 -1.97 26.24
N LEU A 30 -12.33 -3.15 26.57
CA LEU A 30 -13.07 -4.17 27.32
C LEU A 30 -12.95 -3.83 28.81
N GLY A 31 -13.97 -3.17 29.34
CA GLY A 31 -14.19 -2.96 30.76
C GLY A 31 -15.60 -3.38 31.13
N SER A 32 -15.74 -4.66 31.51
CA SER A 32 -16.92 -5.18 32.20
C SER A 32 -17.03 -4.57 33.60
N GLY A 33 -18.24 -4.13 33.96
CA GLY A 33 -18.59 -3.70 35.31
C GLY A 33 -20.08 -3.40 35.38
N GLU A 34 -20.86 -4.41 35.76
CA GLU A 34 -22.27 -4.30 36.12
C GLU A 34 -22.44 -3.68 37.54
N ASP A 35 -23.58 -3.01 37.71
CA ASP A 35 -24.26 -2.57 38.93
C ASP A 35 -23.62 -1.49 39.83
N GLU A 36 -24.27 -0.31 39.95
CA GLU A 36 -25.21 -0.01 41.05
C GLU A 36 -25.76 1.42 40.91
N VAL A 37 -27.08 1.56 41.09
CA VAL A 37 -27.83 2.82 41.16
C VAL A 37 -27.79 3.38 42.58
N ASP A 38 -27.30 4.62 42.78
CA ASP A 38 -28.01 5.57 43.63
C ASP A 38 -27.59 7.04 43.37
N SER A 39 -28.59 7.89 43.54
CA SER A 39 -28.64 9.33 43.46
C SER A 39 -27.69 10.06 44.42
N VAL A 40 -27.30 11.29 44.06
CA VAL A 40 -27.64 12.53 44.79
C VAL A 40 -27.01 13.74 44.09
N ALA A 41 -27.85 14.76 43.92
CA ALA A 41 -27.54 16.07 43.40
C ALA A 41 -26.57 16.87 44.29
N ALA A 42 -25.67 17.64 43.67
CA ALA A 42 -25.20 18.94 44.16
C ALA A 42 -24.32 19.65 43.11
N GLU A 43 -24.89 20.59 42.37
CA GLU A 43 -24.21 21.85 42.04
C GLU A 43 -24.67 22.92 43.07
N PRO A 44 -24.08 24.13 43.20
CA PRO A 44 -22.95 24.72 42.46
C PRO A 44 -21.90 25.37 43.39
N THR A 45 -20.75 25.80 42.87
CA THR A 45 -20.09 27.02 43.39
C THR A 45 -19.33 27.72 42.26
N ILE A 46 -19.83 28.93 41.99
CA ILE A 46 -19.23 29.99 41.19
C ILE A 46 -18.03 30.56 41.94
N VAL A 47 -16.88 30.70 41.27
CA VAL A 47 -15.99 31.85 41.47
C VAL A 47 -15.58 32.33 40.10
N ALA A 48 -16.13 33.49 39.73
CA ALA A 48 -15.60 34.36 38.72
C ALA A 48 -14.31 34.99 39.25
N ASP A 49 -13.27 35.05 38.43
CA ASP A 49 -12.35 36.17 38.49
C ASP A 49 -12.19 36.73 37.08
N GLU A 50 -12.41 38.02 37.02
CA GLU A 50 -12.53 38.90 35.86
C GLU A 50 -11.31 39.82 35.95
N GLU A 51 -10.38 39.74 34.99
CA GLU A 51 -9.57 40.92 34.71
C GLU A 51 -9.39 41.09 33.20
N ALA A 52 -9.97 42.18 32.73
CA ALA A 52 -9.91 42.67 31.38
C ALA A 52 -8.65 43.52 31.19
N THR A 53 -7.98 43.35 30.06
CA THR A 53 -7.35 44.47 29.35
C THR A 53 -7.55 44.29 27.85
N ALA A 54 -8.10 45.35 27.23
CA ALA A 54 -8.57 45.43 25.87
C ALA A 54 -7.46 45.95 24.91
N PRO A 55 -7.75 46.31 23.64
CA PRO A 55 -7.01 45.87 22.46
C PRO A 55 -6.01 46.92 21.94
N LEU A 56 -5.09 46.50 21.07
CA LEU A 56 -4.27 47.41 20.26
C LEU A 56 -4.46 47.08 18.78
N GLU A 57 -5.11 48.02 18.09
CA GLU A 57 -5.23 48.11 16.63
C GLU A 57 -3.91 48.53 15.98
N GLU A 58 -3.58 47.84 14.87
CA GLU A 58 -3.06 48.27 13.54
C GLU A 58 -2.06 49.45 13.38
N PRO A 59 -1.14 49.36 12.39
CA PRO A 59 -1.57 49.70 11.02
C PRO A 59 -0.98 48.84 9.88
N ALA A 60 -1.79 48.77 8.82
CA ALA A 60 -1.43 48.45 7.45
C ALA A 60 -0.17 49.18 6.93
N VAL A 61 0.64 48.46 6.15
CA VAL A 61 1.52 49.05 5.14
C VAL A 61 1.31 48.32 3.83
N ALA A 62 0.66 49.02 2.90
CA ALA A 62 0.66 48.73 1.48
C ALA A 62 2.08 48.88 0.92
N THR A 63 2.48 47.99 0.02
CA THR A 63 3.54 48.29 -0.94
C THR A 63 3.02 47.91 -2.31
N GLU A 64 2.85 48.94 -3.14
CA GLU A 64 2.47 48.84 -4.55
C GLU A 64 3.64 48.31 -5.39
N THR A 65 3.25 47.90 -6.60
CA THR A 65 3.91 47.14 -7.65
C THR A 65 5.19 47.78 -8.25
N PRO A 66 5.89 47.03 -9.11
CA PRO A 66 5.81 47.45 -10.51
C PRO A 66 5.30 46.35 -11.45
N THR A 67 4.28 46.77 -12.19
CA THR A 67 3.76 46.24 -13.43
C THR A 67 4.88 45.97 -14.45
N GLU A 68 5.01 44.73 -14.91
CA GLU A 68 5.54 44.43 -16.23
C GLU A 68 4.37 43.95 -17.11
N GLU A 69 4.08 44.73 -18.14
CA GLU A 69 3.16 44.41 -19.24
C GLU A 69 3.99 43.94 -20.46
N PRO A 70 3.38 43.30 -21.47
CA PRO A 70 3.58 41.88 -21.75
C PRO A 70 4.57 41.64 -22.91
N THR A 71 5.40 40.60 -22.79
CA THR A 71 6.07 40.01 -23.96
C THR A 71 5.13 39.00 -24.60
N SER A 72 4.62 39.34 -25.77
CA SER A 72 3.81 38.51 -26.65
C SER A 72 4.53 37.21 -27.00
N VAL A 73 4.05 36.08 -26.48
CA VAL A 73 4.35 34.76 -27.03
C VAL A 73 3.34 34.50 -28.16
N PRO A 74 3.76 34.03 -29.35
CA PRO A 74 2.83 33.71 -30.41
C PRO A 74 1.82 32.66 -29.96
N THR A 75 0.54 32.98 -30.11
CA THR A 75 -0.58 32.03 -30.09
C THR A 75 -0.38 31.05 -31.24
N GLU A 76 0.10 29.85 -30.95
CA GLU A 76 -0.18 28.69 -31.80
C GLU A 76 -1.57 28.19 -31.43
N GLU A 77 -2.47 28.30 -32.40
CA GLU A 77 -3.82 27.75 -32.39
C GLU A 77 -3.74 26.23 -32.12
N PRO A 78 -4.51 25.67 -31.17
CA PRO A 78 -4.54 24.23 -30.98
C PRO A 78 -5.13 23.59 -32.24
N THR A 79 -4.24 22.99 -33.03
CA THR A 79 -4.61 22.10 -34.12
C THR A 79 -5.36 20.92 -33.49
N PRO A 80 -6.51 20.49 -34.05
CA PRO A 80 -7.32 19.43 -33.46
C PRO A 80 -6.49 18.16 -33.30
N VAL A 81 -6.51 17.60 -32.09
CA VAL A 81 -5.99 16.27 -31.78
C VAL A 81 -6.69 15.28 -32.72
N GLN A 82 -5.96 14.83 -33.73
CA GLN A 82 -6.32 13.60 -34.41
C GLN A 82 -6.03 12.48 -33.42
N GLU A 83 -7.10 11.80 -33.03
CA GLU A 83 -7.12 10.46 -32.47
C GLU A 83 -6.34 9.55 -33.45
N GLY A 84 -5.05 9.39 -33.17
CA GLY A 84 -4.14 8.53 -33.91
C GLY A 84 -3.85 7.32 -33.06
N GLU A 85 -4.41 6.18 -33.46
CA GLU A 85 -3.94 4.85 -33.08
C GLU A 85 -2.41 4.82 -33.12
N SER A 86 -1.79 4.70 -31.95
CA SER A 86 -0.35 4.49 -31.82
C SER A 86 -0.05 3.02 -32.13
N GLU A 87 0.00 2.68 -33.40
CA GLU A 87 0.69 1.49 -33.87
C GLU A 87 2.14 1.84 -34.29
N GLY A 88 3.10 1.28 -33.54
CA GLY A 88 4.36 0.80 -34.11
C GLY A 88 5.57 1.75 -34.09
N GLY A 89 6.30 1.75 -32.97
CA GLY A 89 7.73 2.11 -32.92
C GLY A 89 8.49 0.98 -32.22
N GLY A 90 9.29 0.23 -32.98
CA GLY A 90 9.81 -1.07 -32.56
C GLY A 90 10.81 -1.06 -31.41
N GLU A 91 10.58 -1.96 -30.47
CA GLU A 91 11.62 -2.54 -29.62
C GLU A 91 11.33 -4.04 -29.50
N SER A 92 12.37 -4.87 -29.47
CA SER A 92 12.24 -6.33 -29.33
C SER A 92 11.91 -6.74 -27.89
N GLY A 93 11.09 -5.93 -27.21
CA GLY A 93 10.68 -6.09 -25.83
C GLY A 93 9.26 -6.65 -25.71
N LEU A 94 8.91 -7.10 -24.52
CA LEU A 94 7.56 -7.56 -24.19
C LEU A 94 6.55 -6.40 -24.33
N GLY A 95 5.28 -6.73 -24.61
CA GLY A 95 4.21 -5.73 -24.52
C GLY A 95 4.03 -5.21 -23.09
N PRO A 96 3.33 -4.09 -22.86
CA PRO A 96 3.10 -3.56 -21.51
C PRO A 96 2.54 -4.59 -20.52
N LEU A 97 1.48 -5.31 -20.91
CA LEU A 97 0.86 -6.34 -20.07
C LEU A 97 1.83 -7.48 -19.75
N ASP A 98 2.54 -7.99 -20.77
CA ASP A 98 3.54 -9.05 -20.62
C ASP A 98 4.68 -8.62 -19.71
N SER A 99 5.11 -7.35 -19.79
CA SER A 99 6.15 -6.77 -18.94
C SER A 99 5.72 -6.72 -17.48
N ILE A 100 4.46 -6.33 -17.20
CA ILE A 100 3.88 -6.34 -15.85
C ILE A 100 3.87 -7.75 -15.27
N PHE A 101 3.40 -8.74 -16.03
CA PHE A 101 3.36 -10.13 -15.55
C PHE A 101 4.75 -10.75 -15.41
N GLN A 102 5.70 -10.42 -16.29
CA GLN A 102 7.09 -10.81 -16.12
C GLN A 102 7.67 -10.20 -14.83
N ALA A 103 7.36 -8.93 -14.54
CA ALA A 103 7.87 -8.25 -13.36
C ALA A 103 7.37 -8.85 -12.05
N GLN A 104 6.10 -9.22 -12.00
CA GLN A 104 5.54 -9.94 -10.85
C GLN A 104 6.24 -11.29 -10.64
N ARG A 105 6.44 -12.09 -11.70
CA ARG A 105 7.16 -13.37 -11.60
C ARG A 105 8.61 -13.20 -11.16
N SER A 106 9.35 -12.35 -11.86
CA SER A 106 10.80 -12.17 -11.63
C SER A 106 11.10 -11.49 -10.29
N GLY A 107 10.18 -10.66 -9.79
CA GLY A 107 10.28 -10.08 -8.46
C GLY A 107 10.09 -11.10 -7.34
N LEU A 108 9.36 -12.19 -7.59
CA LEU A 108 9.14 -13.28 -6.63
C LEU A 108 10.12 -14.45 -6.81
N ASP A 109 10.75 -14.57 -7.98
CA ASP A 109 11.83 -15.53 -8.26
C ASP A 109 13.20 -15.03 -7.75
N VAL A 110 13.26 -14.76 -6.45
CA VAL A 110 14.46 -14.33 -5.74
C VAL A 110 14.69 -15.16 -4.48
N GLU A 111 15.94 -15.30 -4.07
CA GLU A 111 16.29 -15.99 -2.82
C GLU A 111 15.84 -15.19 -1.60
N ALA A 112 15.90 -13.86 -1.69
CA ALA A 112 15.55 -12.96 -0.61
C ALA A 112 14.94 -11.66 -1.14
N LEU A 113 13.93 -11.17 -0.42
CA LEU A 113 13.13 -10.00 -0.75
C LEU A 113 12.80 -9.23 0.52
N ARG A 114 12.96 -7.90 0.47
CA ARG A 114 12.31 -6.98 1.40
C ARG A 114 11.31 -6.14 0.64
N MET A 115 10.11 -6.00 1.19
CA MET A 115 9.09 -5.07 0.73
C MET A 115 8.75 -4.09 1.84
N THR A 116 8.78 -2.80 1.51
CA THR A 116 8.21 -1.76 2.36
C THR A 116 6.84 -1.37 1.81
N MET A 117 5.82 -1.46 2.65
CA MET A 117 4.44 -1.10 2.35
C MET A 117 4.09 0.17 3.12
N ILE A 118 3.70 1.22 2.40
CA ILE A 118 3.15 2.45 2.97
C ILE A 118 1.70 2.56 2.55
N ASN A 119 0.77 2.58 3.51
CA ASN A 119 -0.63 2.90 3.27
C ASN A 119 -0.87 4.35 3.63
N GLU A 120 -1.61 5.06 2.79
CA GLU A 120 -1.99 6.46 2.95
C GLU A 120 -3.51 6.57 2.79
N ASN A 121 -4.18 7.20 3.76
CA ASN A 121 -5.54 7.68 3.59
C ASN A 121 -5.48 9.02 2.84
N LEU A 122 -6.00 9.06 1.61
CA LEU A 122 -5.89 10.24 0.75
C LEU A 122 -6.81 11.40 1.17
N ASP A 123 -7.75 11.15 2.09
CA ASP A 123 -8.66 12.16 2.62
C ASP A 123 -8.11 12.81 3.90
N THR A 124 -7.40 12.06 4.75
CA THR A 124 -6.81 12.56 6.00
C THR A 124 -5.31 12.83 5.94
N GLY A 125 -4.61 12.21 4.97
CA GLY A 125 -3.14 12.19 4.89
C GLY A 125 -2.47 11.29 5.93
N GLU A 126 -3.24 10.51 6.69
CA GLU A 126 -2.70 9.57 7.68
C GLU A 126 -1.99 8.41 6.96
N THR A 127 -0.82 8.03 7.47
CA THR A 127 -0.01 6.95 6.89
C THR A 127 0.30 5.86 7.91
N SER A 128 0.31 4.60 7.46
CA SER A 128 0.89 3.48 8.20
C SER A 128 1.97 2.79 7.37
N SER A 129 2.95 2.18 8.03
CA SER A 129 4.05 1.49 7.37
C SER A 129 4.19 0.07 7.91
N SER A 130 4.49 -0.85 7.00
CA SER A 130 4.84 -2.22 7.31
C SER A 130 6.05 -2.65 6.48
N ILE A 131 6.88 -3.51 7.05
CA ILE A 131 7.97 -4.19 6.38
C ILE A 131 7.62 -5.67 6.30
N PHE A 132 7.86 -6.25 5.14
CA PHE A 132 7.77 -7.67 4.88
C PHE A 132 9.11 -8.14 4.37
N GLU A 133 9.62 -9.24 4.90
CA GLU A 133 10.85 -9.86 4.43
C GLU A 133 10.63 -11.35 4.24
N LEU A 134 11.22 -11.87 3.17
CA LEU A 134 11.23 -13.28 2.84
C LEU A 134 12.66 -13.69 2.53
N VAL A 135 13.08 -14.82 3.09
CA VAL A 135 14.30 -15.53 2.68
C VAL A 135 13.90 -16.99 2.44
N LYS A 136 13.93 -17.41 1.18
CA LYS A 136 13.57 -18.77 0.79
C LYS A 136 14.53 -19.79 1.44
N PRO A 137 14.05 -20.99 1.79
CA PRO A 137 12.71 -21.52 1.50
C PRO A 137 11.65 -21.20 2.57
N ASP A 138 12.03 -20.83 3.79
CA ASP A 138 11.13 -20.97 4.95
C ASP A 138 11.22 -19.86 5.99
N ARG A 139 11.81 -18.71 5.64
CA ARG A 139 11.97 -17.59 6.58
C ARG A 139 11.16 -16.40 6.15
N PHE A 140 10.36 -15.91 7.09
CA PHE A 140 9.45 -14.80 6.88
C PHE A 140 9.51 -13.89 8.09
N HIS A 141 9.51 -12.58 7.85
CA HIS A 141 9.45 -11.58 8.90
C HIS A 141 8.48 -10.49 8.46
N MET A 142 7.57 -10.12 9.35
CA MET A 142 6.68 -8.99 9.16
C MET A 142 6.73 -8.10 10.38
N ALA A 143 6.90 -6.81 10.13
CA ALA A 143 6.94 -5.77 11.14
C ALA A 143 5.99 -4.64 10.73
N SER A 144 5.12 -4.24 11.63
CA SER A 144 4.28 -3.05 11.50
C SER A 144 4.25 -2.31 12.84
N GLU A 145 3.58 -1.17 12.89
CA GLU A 145 3.31 -0.53 14.17
C GLU A 145 2.47 -1.47 15.07
N GLY A 146 2.99 -1.77 16.27
CA GLY A 146 2.31 -2.59 17.26
C GLY A 146 2.31 -4.11 17.02
N PHE A 147 2.93 -4.61 15.96
CA PHE A 147 2.98 -6.05 15.69
C PHE A 147 4.24 -6.44 14.91
N GLU A 148 4.96 -7.45 15.40
CA GLU A 148 6.17 -7.96 14.75
C GLU A 148 6.27 -9.46 15.00
N PHE A 149 6.47 -10.24 13.94
CA PHE A 149 6.64 -11.68 14.05
C PHE A 149 7.61 -12.23 13.00
N ILE A 150 8.26 -13.32 13.38
CA ILE A 150 9.18 -14.09 12.52
C ILE A 150 8.68 -15.52 12.44
N ILE A 151 8.63 -16.07 11.24
CA ILE A 151 8.38 -17.50 10.99
C ILE A 151 9.65 -18.11 10.41
N ILE A 152 10.09 -19.22 10.98
CA ILE A 152 11.21 -20.02 10.47
C ILE A 152 10.77 -21.49 10.51
N GLY A 153 10.49 -22.06 9.34
CA GLY A 153 9.85 -23.36 9.23
C GLY A 153 8.54 -23.41 10.02
N GLU A 154 8.41 -24.36 10.94
CA GLU A 154 7.19 -24.52 11.77
C GLU A 154 7.12 -23.56 12.96
N LYS A 155 8.20 -22.83 13.27
CA LYS A 155 8.27 -21.98 14.45
C LYS A 155 7.79 -20.58 14.15
N THR A 156 7.09 -19.99 15.10
CA THR A 156 6.69 -18.58 15.08
C THR A 156 7.22 -17.90 16.33
N TYR A 157 7.85 -16.75 16.13
CA TYR A 157 8.29 -15.85 17.19
C TYR A 157 7.48 -14.57 17.08
N ILE A 158 6.95 -14.07 18.20
CA ILE A 158 6.20 -12.83 18.26
C ILE A 158 6.90 -11.91 19.25
N LYS A 159 6.96 -10.62 18.91
CA LYS A 159 7.45 -9.59 19.81
C LYS A 159 6.27 -9.01 20.58
N ASP A 160 6.35 -9.06 21.91
CA ASP A 160 5.32 -8.47 22.76
C ASP A 160 5.46 -6.94 22.88
N ASP A 161 4.50 -6.31 23.55
CA ASP A 161 4.49 -4.85 23.79
C ASP A 161 5.70 -4.35 24.61
N SER A 162 6.42 -5.25 25.29
CA SER A 162 7.66 -4.93 26.03
C SER A 162 8.91 -4.97 25.13
N GLY A 163 8.76 -5.38 23.88
CA GLY A 163 9.87 -5.62 22.95
C GLY A 163 10.56 -6.97 23.14
N THR A 164 9.97 -7.87 23.95
CA THR A 164 10.53 -9.19 24.23
C THR A 164 10.03 -10.19 23.20
N TRP A 165 10.96 -10.98 22.65
CA TRP A 165 10.63 -12.07 21.73
C TRP A 165 10.22 -13.34 22.49
N LEU A 166 9.09 -13.91 22.09
CA LEU A 166 8.54 -15.14 22.64
C LEU A 166 8.23 -16.11 21.50
N GLU A 167 8.54 -17.41 21.70
CA GLU A 167 8.04 -18.46 20.80
C GLU A 167 6.52 -18.58 21.01
N SER A 168 5.76 -18.38 19.93
CA SER A 168 4.31 -18.49 19.93
C SER A 168 3.90 -19.97 19.99
N PRO A 169 2.94 -20.34 20.86
CA PRO A 169 2.37 -21.69 20.85
C PRO A 169 1.47 -21.94 19.63
N VAL A 170 1.13 -20.88 18.88
CA VAL A 170 0.33 -20.97 17.65
C VAL A 170 1.27 -20.91 16.44
N PRO A 171 1.27 -21.92 15.57
CA PRO A 171 2.09 -21.93 14.36
C PRO A 171 1.47 -21.00 13.31
N MET A 172 1.89 -19.73 13.30
CA MET A 172 1.38 -18.74 12.33
C MET A 172 1.73 -19.10 10.89
N GLY A 173 2.75 -19.93 10.65
CA GLY A 173 3.06 -20.48 9.32
C GLY A 173 1.85 -21.16 8.67
N ASN A 174 1.08 -21.93 9.45
CA ASN A 174 -0.12 -22.60 8.93
C ASN A 174 -1.31 -21.63 8.78
N VAL A 175 -1.33 -20.55 9.57
CA VAL A 175 -2.39 -19.53 9.48
C VAL A 175 -2.17 -18.63 8.27
N LEU A 176 -0.91 -18.37 7.94
CA LEU A 176 -0.48 -17.51 6.85
C LEU A 176 0.03 -18.31 5.65
N GLU A 177 -0.25 -19.62 5.58
CA GLU A 177 0.24 -20.52 4.52
C GLU A 177 -0.04 -19.92 3.14
N GLY A 178 -1.29 -19.56 2.87
CA GLY A 178 -1.63 -18.94 1.60
C GLY A 178 -0.94 -17.59 1.34
N THR A 179 -0.64 -16.81 2.38
CA THR A 179 0.15 -15.58 2.22
C THR A 179 1.59 -15.90 1.87
N ILE A 180 2.22 -16.89 2.53
CA ILE A 180 3.61 -17.27 2.28
C ILE A 180 3.75 -17.94 0.91
N ASP A 181 2.80 -18.80 0.54
CA ASP A 181 2.75 -19.49 -0.76
C ASP A 181 2.67 -18.50 -1.91
N ALA A 182 1.94 -17.39 -1.76
CA ALA A 182 1.89 -16.32 -2.76
C ALA A 182 3.27 -15.72 -3.13
N PHE A 183 4.31 -15.96 -2.32
CA PHE A 183 5.68 -15.53 -2.60
C PHE A 183 6.67 -16.69 -2.80
N THR A 184 6.27 -17.92 -2.47
CA THR A 184 7.20 -19.07 -2.38
C THR A 184 6.78 -20.26 -3.24
N ASP A 185 5.51 -20.36 -3.62
CA ASP A 185 4.96 -21.42 -4.45
C ASP A 185 4.62 -20.92 -5.85
N ASP A 186 5.25 -21.52 -6.86
CA ASP A 186 5.10 -21.10 -8.25
C ASP A 186 3.65 -21.28 -8.77
N GLU A 187 2.92 -22.29 -8.30
CA GLU A 187 1.52 -22.52 -8.73
C GLU A 187 0.60 -21.45 -8.15
N ALA A 188 0.78 -21.08 -6.88
CA ALA A 188 0.07 -19.98 -6.24
C ALA A 188 0.31 -18.63 -6.93
N VAL A 189 1.56 -18.36 -7.34
CA VAL A 189 1.90 -17.16 -8.12
C VAL A 189 1.19 -17.15 -9.48
N GLU A 190 1.18 -18.27 -10.21
CA GLU A 190 0.50 -18.35 -11.50
C GLU A 190 -1.03 -18.23 -11.39
N GLU A 191 -1.64 -18.75 -10.32
CA GLU A 191 -3.07 -18.56 -10.04
C GLU A 191 -3.39 -17.07 -9.85
N LEU A 192 -2.57 -16.36 -9.07
CA LEU A 192 -2.72 -14.92 -8.85
C LEU A 192 -2.60 -14.10 -10.14
N LEU A 193 -1.66 -14.46 -11.02
CA LEU A 193 -1.48 -13.77 -12.29
C LEU A 193 -2.64 -14.01 -13.26
N GLN A 194 -3.23 -15.20 -13.26
CA GLN A 194 -4.43 -15.51 -14.05
C GLN A 194 -5.63 -14.70 -13.56
N ASP A 195 -5.80 -14.56 -12.25
CA ASP A 195 -6.87 -13.74 -11.67
C ASP A 195 -6.69 -12.25 -12.00
N LEU A 196 -5.45 -11.76 -12.06
CA LEU A 196 -5.16 -10.41 -12.51
C LEU A 196 -5.45 -10.24 -14.02
N GLU A 197 -5.07 -11.21 -14.86
CA GLU A 197 -5.30 -11.16 -16.31
C GLU A 197 -6.78 -10.99 -16.68
N VAL A 198 -7.69 -11.59 -15.91
CA VAL A 198 -9.13 -11.47 -16.20
C VAL A 198 -9.75 -10.15 -15.69
N THR A 199 -9.05 -9.39 -14.85
CA THR A 199 -9.56 -8.15 -14.23
C THR A 199 -8.90 -6.88 -14.75
N ILE A 200 -7.71 -6.99 -15.35
CA ILE A 200 -6.91 -5.86 -15.84
C ILE A 200 -7.48 -5.24 -17.13
N ASP A 201 -7.44 -3.92 -17.20
CA ASP A 201 -7.88 -3.12 -18.35
C ASP A 201 -7.08 -1.80 -18.43
N ASN A 202 -7.17 -1.10 -19.55
CA ASN A 202 -6.55 0.23 -19.77
C ASN A 202 -5.04 0.26 -19.49
N VAL A 203 -4.31 -0.78 -19.90
CA VAL A 203 -2.86 -0.86 -19.72
C VAL A 203 -2.15 0.16 -20.61
N GLN A 204 -1.28 0.97 -20.02
CA GLN A 204 -0.52 2.01 -20.70
C GLN A 204 0.94 2.02 -20.26
N SER A 205 1.84 2.37 -21.18
CA SER A 205 3.23 2.71 -20.85
C SER A 205 3.37 4.21 -20.68
N LEU A 206 4.04 4.63 -19.61
CA LEU A 206 4.23 6.03 -19.24
C LEU A 206 5.65 6.55 -19.50
N GLY A 207 6.53 5.70 -20.04
CA GLY A 207 7.95 6.00 -20.23
C GLY A 207 8.81 5.51 -19.07
N GLN A 208 9.92 6.21 -18.82
CA GLN A 208 10.93 5.79 -17.85
C GLN A 208 10.97 6.69 -16.62
N ASP A 209 11.35 6.11 -15.50
CA ASP A 209 11.57 6.77 -14.21
C ASP A 209 12.76 6.11 -13.48
N THR A 210 13.03 6.51 -12.24
CA THR A 210 14.09 5.94 -11.41
C THR A 210 13.58 5.64 -10.01
N VAL A 211 13.71 4.38 -9.57
CA VAL A 211 13.40 3.94 -8.21
C VAL A 211 14.67 3.41 -7.56
N ASN A 212 15.05 3.94 -6.40
CA ASN A 212 16.25 3.53 -5.65
C ASN A 212 17.56 3.55 -6.49
N GLY A 213 17.63 4.43 -7.49
CA GLY A 213 18.78 4.53 -8.40
C GLY A 213 18.76 3.55 -9.58
N GLN A 214 17.74 2.68 -9.69
CA GLN A 214 17.52 1.79 -10.82
C GLN A 214 16.62 2.47 -11.86
N THR A 215 17.02 2.40 -13.13
CA THR A 215 16.16 2.83 -14.26
C THR A 215 15.01 1.84 -14.41
N THR A 216 13.79 2.36 -14.48
CA THR A 216 12.57 1.56 -14.58
C THR A 216 11.67 2.04 -15.72
N ASP A 217 11.05 1.12 -16.43
CA ASP A 217 9.90 1.38 -17.30
C ASP A 217 8.62 1.42 -16.45
N VAL A 218 7.81 2.45 -16.65
CA VAL A 218 6.62 2.72 -15.85
C VAL A 218 5.39 2.36 -16.65
N TYR A 219 4.50 1.59 -16.02
CA TYR A 219 3.20 1.22 -16.59
C TYR A 219 2.09 1.60 -15.63
N GLU A 220 0.91 1.92 -16.19
CA GLU A 220 -0.31 2.05 -15.41
C GLU A 220 -1.43 1.21 -16.02
N TYR A 221 -2.35 0.79 -15.16
CA TYR A 221 -3.53 0.04 -15.55
C TYR A 221 -4.65 0.24 -14.53
N THR A 222 -5.85 -0.13 -14.94
CA THR A 222 -7.00 -0.30 -14.05
C THR A 222 -7.30 -1.77 -13.86
N ALA A 223 -7.81 -2.17 -12.71
CA ALA A 223 -8.33 -3.52 -12.49
C ALA A 223 -9.65 -3.47 -11.73
N ALA A 224 -10.55 -4.40 -12.04
CA ALA A 224 -11.72 -4.62 -11.20
C ALA A 224 -11.29 -5.10 -9.81
N SER A 225 -11.84 -4.49 -8.76
CA SER A 225 -11.68 -4.97 -7.39
C SER A 225 -12.26 -6.38 -7.25
N MET A 226 -11.59 -7.23 -6.48
CA MET A 226 -12.09 -8.57 -6.17
C MET A 226 -13.04 -8.58 -4.97
N PHE A 227 -13.17 -7.46 -4.24
CA PHE A 227 -13.96 -7.36 -3.01
C PHE A 227 -15.32 -6.69 -3.21
N ASP A 228 -15.40 -5.79 -4.19
CA ASP A 228 -16.56 -4.99 -4.51
C ASP A 228 -16.52 -4.60 -6.00
N ASP A 229 -17.55 -3.88 -6.46
CA ASP A 229 -17.64 -3.44 -7.86
C ASP A 229 -16.75 -2.20 -8.14
N SER A 230 -15.76 -1.90 -7.30
CA SER A 230 -14.87 -0.74 -7.49
C SER A 230 -13.77 -1.00 -8.52
N ILE A 231 -13.16 0.09 -8.99
CA ILE A 231 -12.00 0.05 -9.89
C ILE A 231 -10.78 0.48 -9.09
N VAL A 232 -9.71 -0.30 -9.23
CA VAL A 232 -8.40 -0.05 -8.63
C VAL A 232 -7.48 0.50 -9.70
N TYR A 233 -6.80 1.60 -9.41
CA TYR A 233 -5.80 2.22 -10.28
C TYR A 233 -4.42 1.77 -9.82
N THR A 234 -3.64 1.16 -10.70
CA THR A 234 -2.31 0.66 -10.36
C THR A 234 -1.26 1.26 -11.26
N LYS A 235 -0.16 1.71 -10.66
CA LYS A 235 1.08 2.08 -11.35
C LYS A 235 2.20 1.16 -10.89
N VAL A 236 3.00 0.67 -11.83
CA VAL A 236 4.13 -0.22 -11.55
C VAL A 236 5.39 0.29 -12.22
N TRP A 237 6.52 0.09 -11.54
CA TRP A 237 7.85 0.44 -12.01
C TRP A 237 8.65 -0.85 -12.17
N VAL A 238 8.96 -1.20 -13.42
CA VAL A 238 9.65 -2.43 -13.80
C VAL A 238 11.08 -2.08 -14.18
N GLY A 239 12.08 -2.74 -13.59
CA GLY A 239 13.48 -2.50 -13.90
C GLY A 239 13.78 -2.78 -15.37
N SER A 240 14.31 -1.79 -16.08
CA SER A 240 14.58 -1.91 -17.52
C SER A 240 15.68 -2.94 -17.84
N ASP A 241 16.57 -3.22 -16.88
CA ASP A 241 17.71 -4.12 -17.06
C ASP A 241 17.42 -5.58 -16.65
N ASP A 242 16.61 -5.78 -15.61
CA ASP A 242 16.37 -7.09 -14.98
C ASP A 242 14.90 -7.55 -15.06
N GLY A 243 14.01 -6.68 -15.52
CA GLY A 243 12.57 -6.94 -15.64
C GLY A 243 11.86 -7.06 -14.29
N ARG A 244 12.46 -6.69 -13.16
CA ARG A 244 11.88 -6.89 -11.82
C ARG A 244 10.97 -5.75 -11.37
N LEU A 245 10.03 -6.02 -10.48
CA LEU A 245 9.14 -5.00 -9.91
C LEU A 245 9.85 -4.20 -8.82
N TYR A 246 10.18 -2.93 -9.04
CA TYR A 246 10.85 -2.10 -8.00
C TYR A 246 9.87 -1.29 -7.16
N GLN A 247 8.72 -0.92 -7.72
CA GLN A 247 7.68 -0.21 -7.01
C GLN A 247 6.30 -0.55 -7.60
N GLN A 248 5.29 -0.55 -6.75
CA GLN A 248 3.89 -0.64 -7.13
C GLN A 248 3.08 0.33 -6.29
N GLN A 249 2.24 1.13 -6.92
CA GLN A 249 1.32 2.05 -6.27
C GLN A 249 -0.09 1.66 -6.66
N ILE A 250 -0.94 1.47 -5.66
CA ILE A 250 -2.32 1.06 -5.82
C ILE A 250 -3.18 2.15 -5.20
N GLU A 251 -4.11 2.72 -5.97
CA GLU A 251 -5.12 3.64 -5.49
C GLU A 251 -6.51 3.02 -5.62
N SER A 252 -7.30 3.12 -4.57
CA SER A 252 -8.65 2.59 -4.53
C SER A 252 -9.55 3.45 -3.66
N GLU A 253 -10.86 3.28 -3.83
CA GLU A 253 -11.87 3.84 -2.96
C GLU A 253 -12.76 2.69 -2.46
N SER A 254 -12.83 2.50 -1.15
CA SER A 254 -13.72 1.52 -0.55
C SER A 254 -14.53 2.18 0.57
N GLN A 255 -15.85 1.97 0.55
CA GLN A 255 -16.78 2.55 1.52
C GLN A 255 -16.67 4.08 1.66
N GLY A 256 -16.29 4.77 0.57
CA GLY A 256 -16.12 6.22 0.54
C GLY A 256 -14.80 6.72 1.14
N ILE A 257 -13.85 5.84 1.43
CA ILE A 257 -12.50 6.18 1.88
C ILE A 257 -11.55 5.94 0.72
N ARG A 258 -10.81 6.99 0.33
CA ARG A 258 -9.76 6.87 -0.69
C ARG A 258 -8.44 6.51 -0.03
N SER A 259 -7.76 5.52 -0.58
CA SER A 259 -6.46 5.07 -0.08
C SER A 259 -5.46 4.89 -1.21
N ARG A 260 -4.19 5.09 -0.86
CA ARG A 260 -3.05 4.73 -1.68
C ARG A 260 -2.15 3.79 -0.91
N THR A 261 -1.78 2.68 -1.51
CA THR A 261 -0.72 1.82 -0.99
C THR A 261 0.46 1.85 -1.93
N THR A 262 1.63 2.08 -1.39
CA THR A 262 2.90 2.02 -2.12
C THR A 262 3.73 0.87 -1.58
N PHE A 263 4.05 -0.08 -2.45
CA PHE A 263 5.03 -1.13 -2.22
C PHE A 263 6.34 -0.73 -2.87
N THR A 264 7.44 -0.80 -2.12
CA THR A 264 8.81 -0.66 -2.62
C THR A 264 9.53 -1.98 -2.39
N TYR A 265 10.18 -2.50 -3.43
CA TYR A 265 10.83 -3.80 -3.41
C TYR A 265 12.35 -3.63 -3.40
N GLU A 266 13.01 -4.36 -2.52
CA GLU A 266 14.46 -4.42 -2.38
C GLU A 266 14.91 -5.88 -2.49
N TYR A 267 15.85 -6.12 -3.40
CA TYR A 267 16.39 -7.45 -3.71
C TYR A 267 17.84 -7.55 -3.25
N GLY A 268 18.21 -8.64 -2.59
CA GLY A 268 19.61 -8.83 -2.22
C GLY A 268 19.85 -9.82 -1.08
N SER A 269 21.09 -10.29 -0.97
CA SER A 269 21.55 -11.24 0.06
C SER A 269 21.73 -10.61 1.45
N ASP A 270 21.54 -9.30 1.57
CA ASP A 270 21.64 -8.55 2.82
C ASP A 270 20.36 -8.65 3.67
N VAL A 271 19.25 -9.11 3.09
CA VAL A 271 18.05 -9.51 3.84
C VAL A 271 18.32 -10.84 4.54
N VAL A 272 18.43 -10.80 5.86
CA VAL A 272 18.68 -11.97 6.71
C VAL A 272 17.65 -11.99 7.83
N ILE A 273 17.02 -13.15 8.02
CA ILE A 273 16.05 -13.40 9.09
C ILE A 273 16.63 -14.48 10.00
N GLU A 274 16.83 -14.19 11.28
CA GLU A 274 17.34 -15.15 12.27
C GLU A 274 16.32 -15.38 13.38
N ALA A 275 16.43 -16.53 14.07
CA ALA A 275 15.62 -16.74 15.26
C ALA A 275 16.06 -15.73 16.33
N PRO A 276 15.12 -14.97 16.94
CA PRO A 276 15.47 -13.92 17.89
C PRO A 276 15.92 -14.47 19.24
N ILE A 277 15.66 -15.75 19.49
CA ILE A 277 16.09 -16.50 20.67
C ILE A 277 16.78 -17.80 20.20
N PRO A 278 17.92 -18.18 20.81
CA PRO A 278 18.68 -19.38 20.46
C PRO A 278 17.97 -20.69 20.83
#